data_AF-A0A7W1FX81-F1
#
_entry.id   AF-A0A7W1FX81-F1
#
_cell.length_a   1.000
_cell.length_b   1.000
_cell.length_c   1.000
_cell.angle_alpha   90.00
_cell.angle_beta   90.00
_cell.angle_gamma   90.00
#
_symmetry.space_group_name_H-M   'P 1'
#
loop_
_entity.id
_entity.type
_entity.pdbx_description
1 polymer ?
#
loop_
_entity_poly.entity_id
_entity_poly.type
_entity_poly.pdbx_seq_one_letter_code
_entity_poly.pdbx_strand_id
1 'polypeptide(L)'
;MKFENSILLFFLFVFVFSSYAQDEKPCQEIENKKAVKLYEQGIDKKNKKEQRLAFLKQAIDLEPDYVDANFAYADERIRTLIYENAAFKPVEPYLQKIIEVCPKYHSDPYYYLGFIRYEEEKWAEAAKYLKDYLNFKDDDEKKFNKNYDELLKQAKTMVRYAKLYDELAKNVVPFDPFPVPGICTEKDEYLPIITA
;
A
#
# COMPACT_ATOMS: atom_id res chain seq x y z
N MET A 1 -29.50 -27.47 64.42
CA MET A 1 -30.32 -28.08 63.36
C MET A 1 -30.24 -27.16 62.15
N LYS A 2 -29.57 -27.64 61.06
CA LYS A 2 -29.49 -27.09 59.69
C LYS A 2 -28.78 -25.72 59.56
N PHE A 3 -27.52 -25.60 59.09
CA PHE A 3 -26.88 -26.01 57.83
C PHE A 3 -27.64 -25.55 56.58
N GLU A 4 -26.86 -25.06 55.59
CA GLU A 4 -27.22 -24.54 54.25
C GLU A 4 -27.43 -23.01 54.25
N ASN A 5 -26.62 -22.14 53.62
CA ASN A 5 -25.71 -22.29 52.49
C ASN A 5 -24.43 -21.49 52.71
N SER A 6 -23.33 -22.23 52.86
CA SER A 6 -21.97 -21.76 52.70
C SER A 6 -21.70 -21.44 51.22
N ILE A 7 -20.96 -20.35 51.00
CA ILE A 7 -19.86 -20.29 50.01
C ILE A 7 -20.28 -20.56 48.56
N LEU A 8 -20.83 -19.56 47.86
CA LEU A 8 -20.85 -19.63 46.38
C LEU A 8 -21.06 -18.27 45.69
N LEU A 9 -20.39 -17.21 46.15
CA LEU A 9 -20.47 -15.90 45.48
C LEU A 9 -19.16 -15.09 45.53
N PHE A 10 -18.02 -15.77 45.65
CA PHE A 10 -16.71 -15.13 45.59
C PHE A 10 -15.68 -16.02 44.88
N PHE A 11 -16.02 -16.47 43.68
CA PHE A 11 -15.08 -17.15 42.77
C PHE A 11 -15.22 -16.61 41.34
N LEU A 12 -15.35 -15.29 41.21
CA LEU A 12 -14.98 -14.57 39.98
C LEU A 12 -13.57 -14.01 40.18
N PHE A 13 -12.66 -14.90 40.57
CA PHE A 13 -11.24 -14.63 40.65
C PHE A 13 -10.71 -14.61 39.22
N VAL A 14 -10.69 -13.40 38.65
CA VAL A 14 -9.50 -12.87 37.98
C VAL A 14 -8.76 -13.93 37.15
N PHE A 15 -9.41 -14.44 36.09
CA PHE A 15 -8.66 -14.93 34.94
C PHE A 15 -8.25 -13.70 34.13
N VAL A 16 -7.29 -12.95 34.68
CA VAL A 16 -6.46 -12.06 33.88
C VAL A 16 -5.71 -13.01 32.95
N PHE A 17 -6.30 -13.22 31.78
CA PHE A 17 -5.55 -13.71 30.64
C PHE A 17 -4.31 -12.81 30.56
N SER A 18 -3.18 -13.40 30.91
CA SER A 18 -1.89 -12.89 30.48
C SER A 18 -1.93 -13.01 28.97
N SER A 19 -2.41 -11.97 28.31
CA SER A 19 -2.18 -11.75 26.89
C SER A 19 -0.67 -11.60 26.76
N TYR A 20 0.02 -12.72 26.57
CA TYR A 20 1.32 -12.69 25.95
C TYR A 20 1.09 -12.09 24.57
N ALA A 21 1.46 -10.81 24.42
CA ALA A 21 1.73 -10.25 23.12
C ALA A 21 2.75 -11.20 22.49
N GLN A 22 2.32 -12.02 21.53
CA GLN A 22 3.24 -12.80 20.74
C GLN A 22 4.02 -11.76 19.94
N ASP A 23 5.27 -11.50 20.33
CA ASP A 23 6.21 -10.79 19.48
C ASP A 23 6.20 -11.54 18.15
N GLU A 24 5.61 -10.92 17.13
CA GLU A 24 5.50 -11.50 15.81
C GLU A 24 6.91 -11.86 15.35
N LYS A 25 7.10 -13.08 14.85
CA LYS A 25 8.41 -13.49 14.37
C LYS A 25 8.87 -12.48 13.31
N PRO A 26 10.08 -11.92 13.44
CA PRO A 26 10.57 -10.97 12.45
C PRO A 26 10.57 -11.66 11.08
N CYS A 27 10.13 -10.94 10.04
CA CYS A 27 10.10 -11.44 8.66
C CYS A 27 11.46 -12.00 8.22
N GLN A 28 12.54 -11.44 8.75
CA GLN A 28 13.90 -11.79 8.42
C GLN A 28 14.81 -11.57 9.63
N GLU A 29 15.79 -12.45 9.81
CA GLU A 29 16.93 -12.21 10.70
C GLU A 29 18.08 -11.63 9.88
N ILE A 30 18.64 -10.50 10.33
CA ILE A 30 19.74 -9.82 9.64
C ILE A 30 21.06 -10.10 10.38
N GLU A 31 21.94 -10.88 9.77
CA GLU A 31 23.23 -11.26 10.37
C GLU A 31 24.25 -10.11 10.35
N ASN A 32 24.13 -9.21 9.37
CA ASN A 32 25.05 -8.10 9.17
C ASN A 32 24.83 -7.00 10.21
N LYS A 33 25.61 -7.09 11.29
CA LYS A 33 25.59 -6.13 12.42
C LYS A 33 25.77 -4.68 11.99
N LYS A 34 26.50 -4.42 10.90
CA LYS A 34 26.69 -3.05 10.39
C LYS A 34 25.40 -2.54 9.75
N ALA A 35 24.72 -3.36 8.96
CA ALA A 35 23.42 -3.02 8.37
C ALA A 35 22.36 -2.78 9.45
N VAL A 36 22.30 -3.62 10.48
CA VAL A 36 21.41 -3.43 11.64
C VAL A 36 21.66 -2.09 12.33
N LYS A 37 22.92 -1.77 12.64
CA LYS A 37 23.27 -0.49 13.28
C LYS A 37 22.90 0.72 12.40
N LEU A 38 23.13 0.62 11.09
CA LEU A 38 22.74 1.67 10.15
C LEU A 38 21.22 1.83 10.09
N TYR A 39 20.46 0.73 10.09
CA TYR A 39 19.01 0.78 10.19
C TYR A 39 18.54 1.47 11.47
N GLU A 40 19.09 1.11 12.63
CA GLU A 40 18.78 1.75 13.92
C GLU A 40 19.03 3.26 13.88
N GLN A 41 20.17 3.69 13.32
CA GLN A 41 20.47 5.11 13.13
C GLN A 41 19.53 5.78 12.12
N GLY A 42 19.09 5.02 11.11
CA GLY A 42 18.15 5.41 10.08
C GLY A 42 16.73 5.67 10.60
N ILE A 43 16.30 4.97 11.66
CA ILE A 43 14.98 5.17 12.27
C ILE A 43 15.01 6.10 13.50
N ASP A 44 16.20 6.42 14.04
CA ASP A 44 16.34 7.32 15.19
C ASP A 44 15.95 8.76 14.82
N LYS A 45 14.83 9.22 15.37
CA LYS A 45 14.28 10.56 15.15
C LYS A 45 15.15 11.69 15.71
N LYS A 46 16.18 11.40 16.52
CA LYS A 46 17.19 12.38 16.93
C LYS A 46 18.07 12.83 15.76
N ASN A 47 18.23 11.98 14.74
CA ASN A 47 18.98 12.32 13.52
C ASN A 47 18.12 13.14 12.57
N LYS A 48 18.76 14.02 11.79
CA LYS A 48 18.09 14.78 10.73
C LYS A 48 17.57 13.84 9.64
N LYS A 49 16.49 14.23 8.95
CA LYS A 49 15.84 13.41 7.93
C LYS A 49 16.81 12.95 6.84
N GLU A 50 17.68 13.84 6.37
CA GLU A 50 18.66 13.54 5.31
C GLU A 50 19.66 12.49 5.77
N GLN A 51 20.10 12.58 7.04
CA GLN A 51 21.00 11.62 7.65
C GLN A 51 20.32 10.25 7.83
N ARG A 52 19.07 10.25 8.31
CA ARG A 52 18.26 9.04 8.44
C ARG A 52 18.13 8.29 7.12
N LEU A 53 17.74 8.99 6.06
CA LEU A 53 17.63 8.42 4.71
C LEU A 53 18.99 7.90 4.19
N ALA A 54 20.08 8.60 4.47
CA ALA A 54 21.42 8.14 4.11
C ALA A 54 21.81 6.85 4.84
N PHE A 55 21.54 6.74 6.14
CA PHE A 55 21.81 5.52 6.91
C PHE A 55 20.96 4.35 6.44
N LEU A 56 19.65 4.57 6.22
CA LEU A 56 18.75 3.54 5.67
C LEU A 56 19.24 3.07 4.30
N LYS A 57 19.66 4.00 3.43
CA LYS A 57 20.19 3.64 2.11
C LYS A 57 21.46 2.80 2.22
N GLN A 58 22.39 3.17 3.10
CA GLN A 58 23.60 2.38 3.37
C GLN A 58 23.27 0.99 3.95
N ALA A 59 22.24 0.87 4.79
CA ALA A 59 21.78 -0.42 5.30
C ALA A 59 21.27 -1.32 4.16
N ILE A 60 20.45 -0.76 3.26
CA ILE A 60 19.93 -1.45 2.07
C ILE A 60 21.05 -1.82 1.10
N ASP A 61 22.06 -0.97 0.93
CA ASP A 61 23.18 -1.27 0.03
C ASP A 61 24.06 -2.42 0.57
N LEU A 62 24.09 -2.62 1.90
CA LEU A 62 24.76 -3.77 2.53
C LEU A 62 23.88 -5.03 2.53
N GLU A 63 22.59 -4.87 2.77
CA GLU A 63 21.60 -5.95 2.87
C GLU A 63 20.36 -5.57 2.03
N PRO A 64 20.38 -5.83 0.70
CA PRO A 64 19.31 -5.40 -0.19
C PRO A 64 17.94 -5.94 0.19
N ASP A 65 17.90 -7.14 0.78
CA ASP A 65 16.67 -7.81 1.17
C ASP A 65 16.14 -7.36 2.54
N TYR A 66 16.84 -6.46 3.26
CA TYR A 66 16.44 -6.00 4.58
C TYR A 66 15.09 -5.27 4.54
N VAL A 67 14.01 -6.00 4.85
CA VAL A 67 12.62 -5.54 4.71
C VAL A 67 12.35 -4.27 5.51
N ASP A 68 12.76 -4.23 6.78
CA ASP A 68 12.51 -3.06 7.64
C ASP A 68 13.19 -1.81 7.11
N ALA A 69 14.43 -1.92 6.61
CA ALA A 69 15.17 -0.79 6.06
C ALA A 69 14.53 -0.30 4.75
N ASN A 70 14.14 -1.23 3.86
CA ASN A 70 13.42 -0.90 2.63
C ASN A 70 12.10 -0.18 2.92
N PHE A 71 11.32 -0.68 3.89
CA PHE A 71 10.04 -0.08 4.26
C PHE A 71 10.23 1.30 4.89
N ALA A 72 11.11 1.43 5.87
CA ALA A 72 11.39 2.72 6.52
C ALA A 72 11.89 3.77 5.52
N TYR A 73 12.73 3.39 4.56
CA TYR A 73 13.20 4.28 3.50
C TYR A 73 12.06 4.69 2.57
N ALA A 74 11.29 3.72 2.07
CA ALA A 74 10.19 3.96 1.14
C ALA A 74 9.11 4.85 1.77
N ASP A 75 8.69 4.56 3.01
CA ASP A 75 7.68 5.30 3.76
C ASP A 75 8.08 6.78 3.97
N GLU A 76 9.32 7.04 4.36
CA GLU A 76 9.82 8.42 4.50
C GLU A 76 9.93 9.15 3.15
N ARG A 77 10.32 8.43 2.09
CA ARG A 77 10.36 8.99 0.73
C ARG A 77 8.96 9.28 0.20
N ILE A 78 7.99 8.40 0.41
CA ILE A 78 6.58 8.61 0.03
C ILE A 78 6.04 9.88 0.68
N ARG A 79 6.24 10.07 2.00
CA ARG A 79 5.85 11.32 2.67
C ARG A 79 6.45 12.56 2.01
N THR A 80 7.70 12.47 1.59
CA THR A 80 8.41 13.56 0.90
C THR A 80 7.78 13.84 -0.46
N LEU A 81 7.52 12.80 -1.25
CA LEU A 81 6.94 12.89 -2.58
C LEU A 81 5.50 13.42 -2.55
N ILE A 82 4.72 13.06 -1.53
CA ILE A 82 3.40 13.64 -1.29
C ILE A 82 3.50 15.15 -1.07
N TYR A 83 4.42 15.59 -0.22
CA TYR A 83 4.64 17.03 0.05
C TYR A 83 5.11 17.79 -1.20
N GLU A 84 5.96 17.16 -2.00
CA GLU A 84 6.50 17.71 -3.24
C GLU A 84 5.52 17.60 -4.43
N ASN A 85 4.37 16.94 -4.26
CA ASN A 85 3.44 16.58 -5.33
C ASN A 85 4.15 15.91 -6.52
N ALA A 86 5.03 14.95 -6.21
CA ALA A 86 5.89 14.26 -7.17
C ALA A 86 5.49 12.77 -7.32
N ALA A 87 5.83 12.19 -8.46
CA ALA A 87 5.53 10.79 -8.77
C ALA A 87 6.22 9.81 -7.80
N PHE A 88 5.54 8.70 -7.46
CA PHE A 88 6.06 7.70 -6.52
C PHE A 88 7.05 6.70 -7.15
N LYS A 89 7.27 6.76 -8.46
CA LYS A 89 8.19 5.87 -9.19
C LYS A 89 9.55 5.63 -8.50
N PRO A 90 10.22 6.64 -7.89
CA PRO A 90 11.52 6.43 -7.25
C PRO A 90 11.53 5.43 -6.08
N VAL A 91 10.39 5.15 -5.45
CA VAL A 91 10.32 4.20 -4.32
C VAL A 91 9.99 2.77 -4.75
N GLU A 92 9.58 2.56 -6.00
CA GLU A 92 9.20 1.25 -6.54
C GLU A 92 10.17 0.10 -6.21
N PRO A 93 11.49 0.19 -6.44
CA PRO A 93 12.38 -0.95 -6.20
C PRO A 93 12.38 -1.40 -4.74
N TYR A 94 12.24 -0.46 -3.80
CA TYR A 94 12.18 -0.76 -2.37
C TYR A 94 10.86 -1.45 -2.00
N LEU A 95 9.74 -0.98 -2.58
CA LEU A 95 8.43 -1.58 -2.37
C LEU A 95 8.33 -3.00 -2.96
N GLN A 96 8.88 -3.21 -4.15
CA GLN A 96 8.95 -4.53 -4.78
C GLN A 96 9.75 -5.50 -3.91
N LYS A 97 10.87 -5.03 -3.35
CA LYS A 97 11.70 -5.87 -2.49
C LYS A 97 10.98 -6.32 -1.22
N ILE A 98 10.18 -5.45 -0.61
CA ILE A 98 9.38 -5.78 0.58
C ILE A 98 8.41 -6.91 0.29
N ILE A 99 7.64 -6.82 -0.80
CA ILE A 99 6.65 -7.86 -1.15
C ILE A 99 7.30 -9.14 -1.67
N GLU A 100 8.51 -9.07 -2.22
CA GLU A 100 9.28 -10.24 -2.65
C GLU A 100 9.75 -11.07 -1.43
N VAL A 101 10.26 -10.39 -0.41
CA VAL A 101 10.87 -11.04 0.77
C VAL A 101 9.82 -11.35 1.84
N CYS A 102 8.96 -10.39 2.17
CA CYS A 102 7.90 -10.56 3.17
C CYS A 102 6.55 -9.99 2.68
N PRO A 103 5.78 -10.76 1.87
CA PRO A 103 4.50 -10.33 1.31
C PRO A 103 3.45 -9.86 2.34
N LYS A 104 3.56 -10.29 3.60
CA LYS A 104 2.65 -9.92 4.70
C LYS A 104 3.17 -8.80 5.61
N TYR A 105 4.27 -8.15 5.24
CA TYR A 105 4.89 -7.12 6.08
C TYR A 105 3.96 -5.92 6.34
N HIS A 106 3.37 -5.37 5.28
CA HIS A 106 2.48 -4.23 5.35
C HIS A 106 1.60 -4.17 4.09
N SER A 107 0.45 -3.52 4.16
CA SER A 107 -0.47 -3.33 3.03
C SER A 107 0.03 -2.30 2.01
N ASP A 108 0.58 -1.17 2.48
CA ASP A 108 1.08 -0.04 1.66
C ASP A 108 1.92 -0.38 0.43
N PRO A 109 2.90 -1.31 0.46
CA PRO A 109 3.64 -1.67 -0.74
C PRO A 109 2.76 -2.05 -1.93
N TYR A 110 1.67 -2.82 -1.69
CA TYR A 110 0.73 -3.17 -2.75
C TYR A 110 -0.03 -1.96 -3.28
N TYR A 111 -0.49 -1.07 -2.39
CA TYR A 111 -1.19 0.15 -2.80
C TYR A 111 -0.30 1.03 -3.67
N TYR A 112 0.90 1.36 -3.20
CA TYR A 112 1.80 2.28 -3.91
C TYR A 112 2.36 1.68 -5.20
N LEU A 113 2.65 0.37 -5.24
CA LEU A 113 2.99 -0.31 -6.51
C LEU A 113 1.83 -0.27 -7.49
N GLY A 114 0.61 -0.49 -7.01
CA GLY A 114 -0.61 -0.34 -7.80
C GLY A 114 -0.80 1.06 -8.34
N PHE A 115 -0.55 2.08 -7.52
CA PHE A 115 -0.61 3.49 -7.90
C PHE A 115 0.43 3.85 -8.95
N ILE A 116 1.70 3.44 -8.75
CA ILE A 116 2.77 3.65 -9.73
C ILE A 116 2.40 3.03 -11.08
N ARG A 117 1.89 1.79 -11.10
CA ARG A 117 1.44 1.14 -12.33
C ARG A 117 0.24 1.83 -12.96
N TYR A 118 -0.64 2.42 -12.15
CA TYR A 118 -1.79 3.18 -12.63
C TYR A 118 -1.35 4.47 -13.33
N GLU A 119 -0.39 5.20 -12.75
CA GLU A 119 0.20 6.41 -13.37
C GLU A 119 0.96 6.09 -14.66
N GLU A 120 1.56 4.90 -14.75
CA GLU A 120 2.23 4.42 -15.96
C GLU A 120 1.27 3.86 -17.02
N GLU A 121 -0.05 3.91 -16.79
CA GLU A 121 -1.07 3.33 -17.67
C GLU A 121 -0.90 1.81 -17.89
N LYS A 122 -0.19 1.13 -16.99
CA LYS A 122 -0.03 -0.33 -17.00
C LYS A 122 -1.21 -0.98 -16.30
N TRP A 123 -2.37 -0.87 -16.96
CA TRP A 123 -3.68 -1.15 -16.38
C TRP A 123 -3.82 -2.55 -15.76
N ALA A 124 -3.36 -3.59 -16.45
CA ALA A 124 -3.40 -4.95 -15.94
C ALA A 124 -2.58 -5.13 -14.65
N GLU A 125 -1.39 -4.55 -14.60
CA GLU A 125 -0.49 -4.61 -13.43
C GLU A 125 -1.03 -3.77 -12.27
N ALA A 126 -1.54 -2.57 -12.55
CA ALA A 126 -2.18 -1.71 -11.57
C ALA A 126 -3.36 -2.45 -10.90
N ALA A 127 -4.24 -3.03 -11.71
CA ALA A 127 -5.37 -3.80 -11.21
C ALA A 127 -4.95 -5.03 -10.40
N LYS A 128 -3.79 -5.64 -10.69
CA LYS A 128 -3.25 -6.76 -9.91
C LYS A 128 -2.83 -6.30 -8.51
N TYR A 129 -1.89 -5.35 -8.41
CA TYR A 129 -1.38 -4.89 -7.12
C TYR A 129 -2.47 -4.25 -6.24
N LEU A 130 -3.36 -3.45 -6.83
CA LEU A 130 -4.45 -2.84 -6.07
C LEU A 130 -5.47 -3.88 -5.57
N LYS A 131 -5.68 -4.99 -6.28
CA LYS A 131 -6.48 -6.11 -5.74
C LYS A 131 -5.76 -6.80 -4.60
N ASP A 132 -4.45 -6.99 -4.70
CA ASP A 132 -3.65 -7.57 -3.61
C ASP A 132 -3.75 -6.70 -2.35
N TYR A 133 -3.70 -5.37 -2.51
CA TYR A 133 -3.98 -4.41 -1.44
C TYR A 133 -5.39 -4.56 -0.85
N LEU A 134 -6.43 -4.58 -1.69
CA LEU A 134 -7.83 -4.73 -1.24
C LEU A 134 -8.11 -6.08 -0.56
N ASN A 135 -7.32 -7.10 -0.87
CA ASN A 135 -7.42 -8.43 -0.29
C ASN A 135 -6.46 -8.67 0.89
N PHE A 136 -5.62 -7.69 1.22
CA PHE A 136 -4.68 -7.78 2.33
C PHE A 136 -5.46 -7.86 3.64
N LYS A 137 -5.15 -8.87 4.45
CA LYS A 137 -5.79 -9.13 5.75
C LYS A 137 -4.72 -9.50 6.76
N ASP A 138 -4.76 -8.83 7.88
CA ASP A 138 -3.91 -9.06 9.03
C ASP A 138 -4.64 -8.52 10.27
N ASP A 139 -4.29 -9.04 11.44
CA ASP A 139 -4.88 -8.61 12.72
C ASP A 139 -4.05 -7.49 13.36
N ASP A 140 -2.80 -7.27 12.91
CA ASP A 140 -1.97 -6.16 13.37
C ASP A 140 -2.33 -4.85 12.64
N GLU A 141 -2.95 -3.94 13.37
CA GLU A 141 -3.30 -2.60 12.89
C GLU A 141 -2.09 -1.82 12.35
N LYS A 142 -0.86 -2.11 12.82
CA LYS A 142 0.36 -1.44 12.35
C LYS A 142 0.72 -1.80 10.91
N LYS A 143 0.13 -2.85 10.33
CA LYS A 143 0.32 -3.25 8.93
C LYS A 143 -0.59 -2.50 7.97
N PHE A 144 -1.37 -1.55 8.49
CA PHE A 144 -2.30 -0.73 7.75
C PHE A 144 -1.96 0.76 7.91
N ASN A 145 -2.11 1.50 6.81
CA ASN A 145 -1.91 2.94 6.84
C ASN A 145 -2.92 3.63 7.78
N LYS A 146 -2.53 4.75 8.38
CA LYS A 146 -3.48 5.58 9.16
C LYS A 146 -4.67 6.07 8.35
N ASN A 147 -4.50 6.24 7.05
CA ASN A 147 -5.54 6.66 6.11
C ASN A 147 -6.14 5.47 5.34
N TYR A 148 -6.08 4.25 5.89
CA TYR A 148 -6.46 3.02 5.20
C TYR A 148 -7.85 3.08 4.55
N ASP A 149 -8.86 3.62 5.24
CA ASP A 149 -10.22 3.74 4.70
C ASP A 149 -10.31 4.59 3.43
N GLU A 150 -9.54 5.68 3.36
CA GLU A 150 -9.48 6.55 2.18
C GLU A 150 -8.76 5.84 1.03
N LEU A 151 -7.62 5.22 1.33
CA LEU A 151 -6.85 4.45 0.37
C LEU A 151 -7.65 3.25 -0.18
N LEU A 152 -8.50 2.60 0.63
CA LEU A 152 -9.42 1.54 0.19
C LEU A 152 -10.43 2.06 -0.83
N LYS A 153 -11.05 3.23 -0.60
CA LYS A 153 -12.01 3.83 -1.55
C LYS A 153 -11.32 4.18 -2.87
N GLN A 154 -10.13 4.75 -2.78
CA GLN A 154 -9.34 5.10 -3.94
C GLN A 154 -8.91 3.86 -4.73
N ALA A 155 -8.38 2.83 -4.06
CA ALA A 155 -7.99 1.58 -4.68
C ALA A 155 -9.15 0.88 -5.39
N LYS A 156 -10.36 0.87 -4.80
CA LYS A 156 -11.57 0.34 -5.48
C LYS A 156 -11.87 1.10 -6.77
N THR A 157 -11.78 2.43 -6.73
CA THR A 157 -12.01 3.30 -7.88
C THR A 157 -10.96 3.04 -8.97
N MET A 158 -9.69 3.00 -8.59
CA MET A 158 -8.58 2.73 -9.50
C MET A 158 -8.67 1.33 -10.12
N VAL A 159 -9.04 0.29 -9.36
CA VAL A 159 -9.26 -1.06 -9.92
C VAL A 159 -10.38 -1.06 -10.95
N ARG A 160 -11.47 -0.32 -10.72
CA ARG A 160 -12.57 -0.20 -11.69
C ARG A 160 -12.08 0.42 -13.00
N TYR A 161 -11.38 1.56 -12.93
CA TYR A 161 -10.89 2.24 -14.12
C TYR A 161 -9.75 1.49 -14.82
N ALA A 162 -8.81 0.92 -14.07
CA ALA A 162 -7.74 0.10 -14.65
C ALA A 162 -8.32 -1.09 -15.42
N LYS A 163 -9.34 -1.79 -14.89
CA LYS A 163 -10.02 -2.86 -15.65
C LYS A 163 -10.70 -2.35 -16.92
N LEU A 164 -11.41 -1.21 -16.83
CA LEU A 164 -12.07 -0.61 -17.98
C LEU A 164 -11.05 -0.26 -19.07
N TYR A 165 -9.96 0.42 -18.72
CA TYR A 165 -8.93 0.82 -19.69
C TYR A 165 -8.15 -0.36 -20.26
N ASP A 166 -7.87 -1.39 -19.45
CA ASP A 166 -7.30 -2.65 -19.94
C ASP A 166 -8.21 -3.34 -20.97
N GLU A 167 -9.52 -3.34 -20.73
CA GLU A 167 -10.51 -3.89 -21.66
C GLU A 167 -10.62 -3.08 -22.96
N LEU A 168 -10.68 -1.75 -22.85
CA LEU A 168 -10.72 -0.85 -24.02
C LEU A 168 -9.46 -0.98 -24.88
N ALA A 169 -8.28 -1.08 -24.25
CA ALA A 169 -7.01 -1.25 -24.94
C ALA A 169 -6.92 -2.59 -25.69
N LYS A 170 -7.60 -3.63 -25.20
CA LYS A 170 -7.68 -4.96 -25.84
C LYS A 170 -8.73 -5.02 -26.95
N ASN A 171 -9.79 -4.23 -26.84
CA ASN A 171 -10.93 -4.23 -27.74
C ASN A 171 -11.00 -2.94 -28.57
N VAL A 172 -9.92 -2.64 -29.30
CA VAL A 172 -9.88 -1.47 -30.18
C VAL A 172 -10.85 -1.68 -31.34
N VAL A 173 -11.92 -0.91 -31.37
CA VAL A 173 -12.84 -0.87 -32.51
C VAL A 173 -12.29 0.07 -33.59
N PRO A 174 -12.41 -0.27 -34.89
CA PRO A 174 -12.05 0.65 -35.95
C PRO A 174 -12.82 1.97 -35.81
N PHE A 175 -12.10 3.08 -35.82
CA PHE A 175 -12.71 4.41 -35.89
C PHE A 175 -13.09 4.70 -37.34
N ASP A 176 -14.24 4.17 -37.77
CA ASP A 176 -14.82 4.38 -39.10
C ASP A 176 -16.21 5.04 -38.98
N PRO A 177 -16.26 6.32 -38.53
CA PRO A 177 -17.53 7.03 -38.42
C PRO A 177 -18.08 7.33 -39.81
N PHE A 178 -19.36 7.01 -40.03
CA PHE A 178 -20.09 7.41 -41.22
C PHE A 178 -21.24 8.36 -40.85
N PRO A 179 -21.59 9.34 -41.71
CA PRO A 179 -22.73 10.21 -41.49
C PRO A 179 -24.01 9.39 -41.29
N VAL A 180 -24.75 9.68 -40.21
CA VAL A 180 -26.02 9.00 -39.93
C VAL A 180 -27.10 9.58 -40.86
N PRO A 181 -27.69 8.79 -41.77
CA PRO A 181 -28.68 9.29 -42.72
C PRO A 181 -29.90 9.89 -42.02
N GLY A 182 -30.35 11.06 -42.49
CA GLY A 182 -31.51 11.77 -41.92
C GLY A 182 -31.23 12.57 -40.65
N ILE A 183 -30.02 12.49 -40.09
CA ILE A 183 -29.55 13.32 -38.98
C ILE A 183 -28.43 14.25 -39.45
N CYS A 184 -27.41 13.70 -40.10
CA CYS A 184 -26.31 14.50 -40.65
C CYS A 184 -26.78 15.28 -41.87
N THR A 185 -26.47 16.57 -41.91
CA THR A 185 -26.62 17.40 -43.11
C THR A 185 -25.37 17.26 -43.99
N GLU A 186 -25.43 17.70 -45.25
CA GLU A 186 -24.25 17.73 -46.13
C GLU A 186 -23.16 18.71 -45.67
N LYS A 187 -23.52 19.60 -44.75
CA LYS A 187 -22.61 20.62 -44.23
C LYS A 187 -21.90 20.07 -43.00
N ASP A 188 -20.66 20.51 -42.79
CA ASP A 188 -19.87 20.20 -41.60
C ASP A 188 -20.37 21.02 -40.39
N GLU A 189 -21.62 20.76 -39.98
CA GLU A 189 -22.30 21.46 -38.91
C GLU A 189 -22.01 20.76 -37.58
N TYR A 190 -20.95 21.18 -36.89
CA TYR A 190 -20.73 20.86 -35.48
C TYR A 190 -21.16 22.03 -34.60
N LEU A 191 -22.32 21.92 -33.96
CA LEU A 191 -22.80 22.85 -32.94
C LEU A 191 -22.65 22.19 -31.57
N PRO A 192 -21.54 22.42 -30.84
CA PRO A 192 -21.45 22.00 -29.45
C PRO A 192 -22.43 22.85 -28.64
N ILE A 193 -23.57 22.26 -28.25
CA ILE A 193 -24.39 22.84 -27.20
C ILE A 193 -23.70 22.56 -25.87
N ILE A 194 -23.10 23.61 -25.29
CA ILE A 194 -22.79 23.67 -23.86
C ILE A 194 -23.96 24.41 -23.22
N THR A 195 -24.92 23.69 -22.65
CA THR A 195 -25.89 24.31 -21.74
C THR A 195 -25.24 24.49 -20.38
N ALA A 196 -25.19 25.73 -19.90
CA ALA A 196 -24.70 26.14 -18.58
C ALA A 196 -25.66 25.74 -17.44
#